data_AF-X1DWT3-F1
#
_entry.id   AF-X1DWT3-F1
#
_cell.length_a   1.000
_cell.length_b   1.000
_cell.length_c   1.000
_cell.angle_alpha   90.00
_cell.angle_beta   90.00
_cell.angle_gamma   90.00
#
_symmetry.space_group_name_H-M   'P 1'
#
loop_
_entity.id
_entity.type
_entity.pdbx_description
1 polymer ?
#
loop_
_entity_poly.entity_id
_entity_poly.type
_entity_poly.pdbx_seq_one_letter_code
_entity_poly.pdbx_strand_id
1 'polypeptide(L)'
;AFLLYLLLTTASGPLFLWSKEELIIGAIFALIVAAIVRKVFPAKNLRLLNPKRWFLLLAYIIWPFFPAMAKANIDVAYRVITGRINVKKEALEKMPRDYKYVCGKFPDWARRVME
;
A
#
# COMPACT_ATOMS: atom_id res chain seq x y z
N ALA A 1 4.09 -9.78 -11.74
CA ALA A 1 4.57 -11.15 -11.47
C ALA A 1 6.07 -11.28 -11.74
N PHE A 2 6.55 -11.09 -12.98
CA PHE A 2 7.96 -11.28 -13.33
C PHE A 2 8.96 -10.50 -12.46
N LEU A 3 8.84 -9.17 -12.38
CA LEU A 3 9.75 -8.34 -11.58
C LEU A 3 9.73 -8.68 -10.09
N LEU A 4 8.57 -9.06 -9.56
CA LEU A 4 8.43 -9.49 -8.17
C LEU A 4 9.10 -10.85 -7.94
N TYR A 5 8.92 -11.79 -8.87
CA TYR A 5 9.59 -13.09 -8.83
C TYR A 5 11.11 -12.90 -8.80
N LEU A 6 11.65 -12.11 -9.73
CA LEU A 6 13.09 -11.80 -9.76
C LEU A 6 13.55 -11.09 -8.48
N LEU A 7 12.78 -10.14 -7.95
CA LEU A 7 13.11 -9.49 -6.69
C LEU A 7 13.24 -10.50 -5.54
N LEU A 8 12.39 -11.52 -5.49
CA LEU A 8 12.41 -12.55 -4.45
C LEU A 8 13.51 -13.59 -4.67
N THR A 9 13.93 -13.82 -5.92
CA THR A 9 14.99 -14.78 -6.28
C THR A 9 16.34 -14.11 -6.56
N THR A 10 16.53 -12.87 -6.08
CA THR A 10 17.83 -12.18 -6.14
C THR A 10 18.94 -12.98 -5.48
N ALA A 11 20.16 -12.88 -6.02
CA ALA A 11 21.39 -13.54 -5.56
C ALA A 11 21.43 -15.08 -5.78
N SER A 12 20.66 -15.58 -6.74
CA SER A 12 20.57 -17.02 -7.06
C SER A 12 21.61 -17.51 -8.08
N GLY A 13 22.24 -16.62 -8.85
CA GLY A 13 23.11 -17.08 -9.95
C GLY A 13 24.22 -16.12 -10.37
N PRO A 14 25.15 -16.61 -11.23
CA PRO A 14 26.37 -15.92 -11.61
C PRO A 14 26.16 -14.81 -12.66
N LEU A 15 24.98 -14.72 -13.30
CA LEU A 15 24.66 -13.64 -14.24
C LEU A 15 24.09 -12.45 -13.47
N PHE A 16 24.96 -11.52 -13.11
CA PHE A 16 24.66 -10.39 -12.22
C PHE A 16 24.11 -10.84 -10.87
N LEU A 17 22.79 -11.02 -10.77
CA LEU A 17 22.08 -11.42 -9.53
C LEU A 17 21.20 -12.66 -9.72
N TRP A 18 21.09 -13.24 -10.92
CA TRP A 18 20.16 -14.33 -11.22
C TRP A 18 20.80 -15.41 -12.08
N SER A 19 20.19 -16.60 -12.11
CA SER A 19 20.55 -17.67 -13.04
C SER A 19 19.70 -17.61 -14.33
N LYS A 20 20.13 -18.30 -15.39
CA LYS A 20 19.36 -18.37 -16.65
C LYS A 20 18.03 -19.08 -16.44
N GLU A 21 18.04 -20.09 -15.59
CA GLU A 21 16.90 -20.92 -15.23
C GLU A 21 15.83 -20.08 -14.52
N GLU A 22 16.23 -19.22 -13.58
CA GLU A 22 15.32 -18.31 -12.86
C GLU A 22 14.64 -17.30 -13.79
N LEU A 23 15.35 -16.78 -14.79
CA LEU A 23 14.75 -15.88 -15.78
C LEU A 23 13.69 -16.58 -16.63
N ILE A 24 13.94 -17.82 -17.05
CA ILE A 24 13.00 -18.61 -17.86
C ILE A 24 11.78 -19.00 -17.03
N ILE A 25 11.99 -19.56 -15.83
CA ILE A 25 10.92 -19.97 -14.93
C ILE A 25 10.06 -18.77 -14.54
N GLY A 26 10.69 -17.65 -14.17
CA GLY A 26 9.99 -16.41 -13.85
C GLY A 26 9.11 -15.93 -15.01
N ALA A 27 9.59 -16.02 -16.26
CA ALA A 27 8.82 -15.60 -17.42
C ALA A 27 7.58 -16.49 -17.62
N ILE A 28 7.74 -17.81 -17.48
CA ILE A 28 6.62 -18.78 -17.58
C ILE A 28 5.57 -18.48 -16.50
N PHE A 29 5.99 -18.35 -15.24
CA PHE A 29 5.06 -18.03 -14.14
C PHE A 29 4.36 -16.67 -14.35
N ALA A 30 5.08 -15.67 -14.86
CA ALA A 30 4.50 -14.37 -15.11
C ALA A 30 3.38 -14.42 -16.15
N LEU A 31 3.53 -15.25 -17.20
CA LEU A 31 2.49 -15.46 -18.21
C LEU A 31 1.26 -16.17 -17.63
N ILE A 32 1.47 -17.21 -16.82
CA ILE A 32 0.38 -17.94 -16.16
C ILE A 32 -0.42 -16.99 -15.27
N VAL A 33 0.27 -16.24 -14.39
CA VAL A 33 -0.39 -15.27 -13.50
C VAL A 33 -1.10 -14.17 -14.28
N ALA A 34 -0.48 -13.65 -15.36
CA ALA A 34 -1.12 -12.64 -16.21
C ALA A 34 -2.42 -13.18 -16.84
N ALA A 35 -2.43 -14.43 -17.30
CA ALA A 35 -3.62 -15.06 -17.88
C ALA A 35 -4.76 -15.21 -16.87
N ILE A 36 -4.43 -15.61 -15.63
CA ILE A 36 -5.41 -15.78 -14.54
C ILE A 36 -6.04 -14.43 -14.16
N VAL A 37 -5.21 -13.40 -13.99
CA VAL A 37 -5.64 -12.13 -13.38
C VAL A 37 -6.12 -11.09 -14.42
N ARG A 38 -6.06 -11.40 -15.72
CA ARG A 38 -6.45 -10.48 -16.82
C ARG A 38 -7.82 -9.81 -16.67
N LYS A 39 -8.78 -10.46 -16.00
CA LYS A 39 -10.13 -9.92 -15.76
C LYS A 39 -10.18 -8.88 -14.63
N VAL A 40 -9.28 -8.98 -13.66
CA VAL A 40 -9.22 -8.10 -12.48
C VAL A 40 -8.38 -6.86 -12.76
N PHE A 41 -7.23 -7.02 -13.44
CA PHE A 41 -6.34 -5.92 -13.81
C PHE A 41 -6.28 -5.74 -15.34
N PRO A 42 -7.30 -5.11 -15.95
CA PRO A 42 -7.29 -4.84 -17.38
C PRO A 42 -6.21 -3.80 -17.72
N ALA A 43 -5.23 -4.19 -18.53
CA ALA A 43 -4.09 -3.37 -18.95
C ALA A 43 -4.46 -2.28 -19.97
N LYS A 44 -5.56 -1.56 -19.75
CA LYS A 44 -6.05 -0.51 -20.66
C LYS A 44 -5.15 0.72 -20.71
N ASN A 45 -4.39 0.98 -19.64
CA ASN A 45 -3.56 2.18 -19.51
C ASN A 45 -2.19 1.84 -18.89
N LEU A 46 -1.12 2.00 -19.66
CA LEU A 46 0.27 1.84 -19.18
C LEU A 46 0.78 3.08 -18.42
N ARG A 47 -0.13 3.92 -17.91
CA ARG A 47 0.16 5.15 -17.17
C ARG A 47 1.05 4.89 -15.94
N LEU A 48 0.97 3.69 -15.35
CA LEU A 48 1.81 3.28 -14.22
C LEU A 48 3.27 3.01 -14.61
N LEU A 49 3.59 2.73 -15.87
CA LEU A 49 4.98 2.47 -16.30
C LEU A 49 5.80 3.75 -16.48
N ASN A 50 5.20 4.94 -16.33
CA ASN A 50 5.90 6.20 -16.52
C ASN A 50 6.90 6.45 -15.37
N PRO A 51 8.23 6.49 -15.63
CA PRO A 51 9.26 6.59 -14.60
C PRO A 51 9.14 7.88 -13.77
N LYS A 52 8.68 8.99 -14.37
CA LYS A 52 8.45 10.26 -13.64
C LYS A 52 7.51 10.06 -12.44
N ARG A 53 6.51 9.18 -12.56
CA ARG A 53 5.55 8.90 -11.49
C ARG A 53 6.17 8.06 -10.38
N TRP A 54 7.10 7.18 -10.70
CA TRP A 54 7.84 6.39 -9.70
C TRP A 54 8.75 7.29 -8.86
N PHE A 55 9.47 8.22 -9.49
CA PHE A 55 10.26 9.20 -8.75
C PHE A 55 9.39 10.10 -7.87
N LEU A 56 8.23 10.54 -8.36
CA LEU A 56 7.27 11.30 -7.55
C LEU A 56 6.73 10.48 -6.38
N LEU A 57 6.43 9.19 -6.58
CA LEU A 57 5.99 8.28 -5.53
C LEU A 57 7.08 8.10 -4.46
N LEU A 58 8.33 7.89 -4.87
CA LEU A 58 9.46 7.77 -3.94
C LEU A 58 9.69 9.07 -3.17
N ALA A 59 9.68 10.21 -3.85
CA ALA A 59 9.78 11.52 -3.22
C ALA A 59 8.65 11.75 -2.21
N TYR A 60 7.41 11.39 -2.55
CA TYR A 60 6.26 11.48 -1.66
C TYR A 60 6.36 10.53 -0.45
N ILE A 61 6.88 9.32 -0.65
CA ILE A 61 7.06 8.36 0.44
C ILE A 61 8.10 8.89 1.44
N ILE A 62 9.26 9.32 0.95
CA ILE A 62 10.40 9.70 1.79
C ILE A 62 10.19 11.08 2.43
N TRP A 63 9.63 12.05 1.70
CA TRP A 63 9.59 13.45 2.16
C TRP A 63 8.36 13.77 3.05
N PRO A 64 7.10 13.71 2.58
CA PRO A 64 5.96 13.99 3.44
C PRO A 64 5.50 12.78 4.25
N PHE A 65 5.41 11.59 3.66
CA PHE A 65 4.66 10.49 4.24
C PHE A 65 5.33 9.88 5.49
N PHE A 66 6.59 9.42 5.37
CA PHE A 66 7.30 8.80 6.49
C PHE A 66 7.53 9.75 7.67
N PRO A 67 8.00 11.00 7.47
CA PRO A 67 8.16 11.94 8.58
C PRO A 67 6.85 12.31 9.26
N ALA A 68 5.76 12.50 8.50
CA ALA A 68 4.45 12.77 9.10
C ALA A 68 3.93 11.60 9.93
N MET A 69 4.07 10.36 9.42
CA MET A 69 3.71 9.14 10.14
C MET A 69 4.54 8.98 11.41
N ALA A 70 5.86 9.15 11.32
CA ALA A 70 6.75 9.05 12.47
C ALA A 70 6.43 10.11 13.53
N LYS A 71 6.22 11.38 13.10
CA LYS A 71 5.84 12.48 14.00
C LYS A 71 4.54 12.20 14.74
N ALA A 72 3.53 11.64 14.07
CA ALA A 72 2.26 11.31 14.70
C ALA A 72 2.43 10.24 15.80
N ASN A 73 3.16 9.17 15.51
CA ASN A 73 3.40 8.11 16.49
C ASN A 73 4.26 8.60 17.66
N ILE A 74 5.28 9.42 17.40
CA ILE A 74 6.13 10.03 18.46
C ILE A 74 5.31 11.01 19.31
N ASP A 75 4.45 11.82 18.70
CA ASP A 75 3.58 12.76 19.41
C ASP A 75 2.61 12.03 20.36
N VAL A 76 2.00 10.93 19.90
CA VAL A 76 1.14 10.09 20.76
C VAL A 76 1.96 9.45 21.89
N ALA A 77 3.11 8.83 21.57
CA ALA A 77 3.95 8.19 22.58
C ALA A 77 4.42 9.18 23.67
N TYR A 78 4.85 10.38 23.27
CA TYR A 78 5.24 11.44 24.19
C TYR A 78 4.09 11.83 25.13
N ARG A 79 2.87 12.01 24.60
CA ARG A 79 1.69 12.37 25.41
C ARG A 79 1.29 11.27 26.39
N VAL A 80 1.43 10.01 25.99
CA VAL A 80 1.16 8.85 26.86
C VAL A 80 2.18 8.78 28.00
N ILE A 81 3.48 8.90 27.69
CA ILE A 81 4.55 8.82 28.71
C ILE A 81 4.48 10.00 29.68
N THR A 82 4.16 11.20 29.20
CA THR A 82 4.07 12.40 30.04
C THR A 82 2.73 12.56 30.76
N GLY A 83 1.77 11.67 30.51
CA GLY A 83 0.41 11.75 31.05
C GLY A 83 -0.42 12.94 30.54
N ARG A 84 0.09 13.73 29.59
CA ARG A 84 -0.58 14.93 29.04
C ARG A 84 -1.42 14.59 27.81
N ILE A 85 -2.49 13.84 28.03
CA ILE A 85 -3.45 13.50 26.98
C ILE A 85 -4.45 14.67 26.83
N ASN A 86 -4.21 15.54 25.85
CA ASN A 86 -5.14 16.63 25.51
C ASN A 86 -5.93 16.29 24.23
N VAL A 87 -7.15 15.80 24.40
CA VAL A 87 -8.09 15.55 23.29
C VAL A 87 -8.89 16.82 23.03
N LYS A 88 -8.88 17.31 21.78
CA LYS A 88 -9.68 18.47 21.36
C LYS A 88 -11.17 18.11 21.36
N LYS A 89 -11.95 18.67 22.30
CA LYS A 89 -13.39 18.43 22.42
C LYS A 89 -14.18 18.84 21.18
N GLU A 90 -13.80 19.96 20.56
CA GLU A 90 -14.38 20.43 19.28
C GLU A 90 -14.25 19.42 18.13
N ALA A 91 -13.22 18.56 18.16
CA ALA A 91 -13.04 17.50 17.17
C ALA A 91 -14.00 16.33 17.42
N LEU A 92 -14.39 16.10 18.67
CA LEU A 92 -15.38 15.09 19.05
C LEU A 92 -16.79 15.54 18.66
N GLU A 93 -17.09 16.83 18.75
CA GLU A 93 -18.39 17.39 18.32
C GLU A 93 -18.62 17.23 16.81
N LYS A 94 -17.55 17.19 16.01
CA LYS A 94 -17.61 16.92 14.56
C LYS A 94 -17.68 15.42 14.21
N MET A 95 -17.64 14.53 15.20
CA MET A 95 -17.86 13.10 15.03
C MET A 95 -19.28 12.80 15.54
N PRO A 96 -20.21 12.35 14.67
CA PRO A 96 -19.95 11.34 13.67
C PRO A 96 -19.91 11.92 12.24
N ARG A 97 -18.83 11.63 11.51
CA ARG A 97 -18.85 11.81 10.05
C ARG A 97 -19.88 10.83 9.49
N ASP A 98 -20.72 11.31 8.57
CA ASP A 98 -21.73 10.47 7.92
C ASP A 98 -21.06 9.25 7.25
N TYR A 99 -21.10 8.07 7.86
CA TYR A 99 -20.39 6.91 7.34
C TYR A 99 -20.94 6.42 5.99
N LYS A 100 -22.07 6.94 5.50
CA LYS A 100 -22.68 6.57 4.22
C LYS A 100 -21.74 6.76 3.03
N TYR A 101 -20.79 7.72 3.08
CA TYR A 101 -19.79 7.87 2.02
C TYR A 101 -18.80 6.69 1.93
N VAL A 102 -18.55 5.99 3.04
CA VAL A 102 -17.66 4.81 3.08
C VAL A 102 -18.46 3.53 2.87
N CYS A 103 -19.56 3.37 3.61
CA CYS A 103 -20.32 2.13 3.67
C CYS A 103 -21.22 1.92 2.45
N GLY A 104 -21.50 2.96 1.66
CA GLY A 104 -22.34 2.87 0.46
C GLY A 104 -23.70 2.23 0.73
N LYS A 105 -23.99 1.10 0.08
CA LYS A 105 -25.26 0.37 0.17
C LYS A 105 -25.29 -0.75 1.24
N PHE A 106 -24.30 -0.83 2.12
CA PHE A 106 -24.30 -1.88 3.14
C PHE A 106 -25.52 -1.78 4.06
N PRO A 107 -26.16 -2.87 4.50
CA PRO A 107 -27.29 -2.82 5.44
C PRO A 107 -26.86 -2.40 6.86
N ASP A 108 -27.76 -1.74 7.60
CA ASP A 108 -27.46 -1.23 8.95
C ASP A 108 -27.12 -2.33 9.97
N TRP A 109 -27.71 -3.53 9.83
CA TRP A 109 -27.47 -4.65 10.76
C TRP A 109 -26.04 -5.22 10.64
N ALA A 110 -25.47 -5.24 9.43
CA ALA A 110 -24.12 -5.76 9.20
C ALA A 110 -23.04 -4.83 9.76
N ARG A 111 -23.36 -3.53 9.92
CA ARG A 111 -22.42 -2.53 10.42
C ARG A 111 -22.22 -2.62 11.94
N ARG A 112 -23.23 -3.05 12.69
CA ARG A 112 -23.15 -3.30 14.15
C ARG A 112 -22.21 -4.45 14.54
N VAL A 113 -21.75 -5.26 13.58
CA VAL A 113 -20.82 -6.37 13.82
C VAL A 113 -19.35 -5.89 13.82
N MET A 114 -19.08 -4.69 13.29
CA MET A 114 -17.72 -4.13 13.16
C MET A 114 -17.39 -2.98 14.12
N GLU A 115 -18.35 -2.56 14.94
CA GLU A 115 -18.14 -1.68 16.11
C GLU A 115 -17.85 -2.53 17.35
#